data_AF-A0AAP5Y0W5-F1
#
_entry.id   AF-A0AAP5Y0W5-F1
#
_cell.length_a   1.000
_cell.length_b   1.000
_cell.length_c   1.000
_cell.angle_alpha   90.00
_cell.angle_beta   90.00
_cell.angle_gamma   90.00
#
_symmetry.space_group_name_H-M   'P 1'
#
loop_
_entity.id
_entity.type
_entity.pdbx_description
1 polymer ?
#
loop_
_entity_poly.entity_id
_entity_poly.type
_entity_poly.pdbx_seq_one_letter_code
_entity_poly.pdbx_strand_id
1 'polypeptide(L)'
;VVTVGGVPYTLPIKSVESGTALTLVSNFTGPTQSGAAWSAVPRVALNMVTAALVAQSAEALRGLNYDKQNWQLLFSANGNITVRLPDNSEFTGPSWKYLADNMATKSDGAVPVNQGG
;
A
#
# COMPACT_ATOMS: atom_id res chain seq x y z
N VAL A 1 -16.92 -2.44 -49.18
CA VAL A 1 -15.81 -1.96 -48.33
C VAL A 1 -16.02 -0.48 -48.10
N VAL A 2 -16.36 -0.08 -46.87
CA VAL A 2 -16.41 1.33 -46.47
C VAL A 2 -15.52 1.44 -45.24
N THR A 3 -14.36 2.05 -45.43
CA THR A 3 -13.50 2.52 -44.36
C THR A 3 -13.65 4.03 -44.35
N VAL A 4 -14.30 4.61 -43.33
CA VAL A 4 -14.27 6.07 -43.12
C VAL A 4 -14.21 6.39 -41.62
N GLY A 5 -13.07 6.96 -41.21
CA GLY A 5 -12.91 7.98 -40.17
C GLY A 5 -13.71 7.80 -38.88
N GLY A 6 -13.28 6.90 -38.00
CA GLY A 6 -13.81 6.83 -36.64
C GLY A 6 -12.98 7.72 -35.72
N VAL A 7 -13.43 8.95 -35.45
CA VAL A 7 -12.93 9.67 -34.27
C VAL A 7 -13.32 8.83 -33.04
N PRO A 8 -12.37 8.39 -32.21
CA PRO A 8 -12.71 7.65 -31.00
C PRO A 8 -13.45 8.59 -30.05
N TYR A 9 -14.68 8.23 -29.68
CA TYR A 9 -15.47 8.95 -28.68
C TYR A 9 -15.35 8.22 -27.34
N THR A 10 -14.88 8.92 -26.31
CA THR A 10 -14.93 8.43 -24.93
C THR A 10 -16.22 8.93 -24.29
N LEU A 11 -17.20 8.04 -24.13
CA LEU A 11 -18.50 8.37 -23.54
C LEU A 11 -18.66 7.66 -22.19
N PRO A 12 -19.03 8.39 -21.12
CA PRO A 12 -19.32 7.77 -19.83
C PRO A 12 -20.60 6.93 -19.89
N ILE A 13 -20.51 5.68 -19.43
CA ILE A 13 -21.63 4.75 -19.27
C ILE A 13 -22.29 5.00 -17.91
N LYS A 14 -23.61 5.14 -17.89
CA LYS A 14 -24.46 5.27 -16.69
C LYS A 14 -24.85 3.90 -16.13
N SER A 15 -25.30 2.98 -16.98
CA SER A 15 -25.69 1.62 -16.62
C SER A 15 -25.48 0.67 -17.79
N VAL A 16 -25.26 -0.62 -17.51
CA VAL A 16 -25.20 -1.70 -18.50
C VAL A 16 -26.39 -2.61 -18.24
N GLU A 17 -27.31 -2.69 -19.20
CA GLU A 17 -28.56 -3.44 -19.06
C GLU A 17 -28.42 -4.88 -19.56
N SER A 18 -27.61 -5.10 -20.61
CA SER A 18 -27.32 -6.42 -21.17
C SER A 18 -25.99 -6.42 -21.95
N GLY A 19 -25.58 -7.57 -22.48
CA GLY A 19 -24.42 -7.67 -23.38
C GLY A 19 -24.55 -6.87 -24.69
N THR A 20 -25.74 -6.34 -25.00
CA THR A 20 -26.00 -5.54 -26.21
C THR A 20 -26.62 -4.17 -25.91
N ALA A 21 -26.89 -3.83 -24.65
CA ALA A 21 -27.57 -2.60 -24.27
C ALA A 21 -26.91 -1.93 -23.05
N LEU A 22 -26.68 -0.62 -23.16
CA LEU A 22 -26.19 0.25 -22.09
C LEU A 22 -26.83 1.63 -22.21
N THR A 23 -26.81 2.39 -21.11
CA THR A 23 -27.24 3.79 -21.09
C THR A 23 -26.03 4.68 -20.89
N LEU A 24 -25.91 5.76 -21.66
CA LEU A 24 -24.86 6.78 -21.51
C LEU A 24 -25.30 7.88 -20.54
N VAL A 25 -24.34 8.52 -19.87
CA VAL A 25 -24.63 9.70 -19.02
C VAL A 25 -25.05 10.90 -19.88
N SER A 26 -24.48 11.01 -21.08
CA SER A 26 -24.80 12.05 -22.06
C SER A 26 -25.21 11.41 -23.38
N ASN A 27 -26.17 12.03 -24.08
CA ASN A 27 -26.64 11.53 -25.36
C ASN A 27 -25.50 11.54 -26.40
N PHE A 28 -25.33 10.44 -27.14
CA PHE A 28 -24.37 10.42 -28.24
C PHE A 28 -24.89 11.28 -29.39
N THR A 29 -24.11 12.27 -29.81
CA THR A 29 -24.45 13.19 -30.91
C THR A 29 -23.66 12.91 -32.19
N GLY A 30 -22.86 11.83 -32.21
CA GLY A 30 -22.10 11.41 -33.38
C GLY A 30 -22.92 10.49 -34.31
N PRO A 31 -22.37 10.12 -35.48
CA PRO A 31 -23.03 9.22 -36.42
C PRO A 31 -23.21 7.83 -35.83
N THR A 32 -24.44 7.34 -35.78
CA THR A 32 -24.76 5.97 -35.36
C THR A 32 -24.36 4.98 -36.46
N GLN A 33 -23.49 4.04 -36.15
CA GLN A 33 -23.20 2.89 -37.02
C GLN A 33 -23.71 1.60 -36.36
N SER A 34 -24.50 0.83 -37.11
CA SER A 34 -24.84 -0.54 -36.72
C SER A 34 -23.63 -1.45 -36.93
N GLY A 35 -23.28 -2.28 -35.94
CA GLY A 35 -22.19 -3.26 -36.06
C GLY A 35 -20.77 -2.72 -35.78
N ALA A 36 -20.61 -1.49 -35.27
CA ALA A 36 -19.32 -1.01 -34.82
C ALA A 36 -18.88 -1.74 -33.53
N ALA A 37 -17.66 -2.30 -33.52
CA ALA A 37 -17.08 -2.91 -32.33
C ALA A 37 -16.69 -1.83 -31.31
N TRP A 38 -17.42 -1.74 -30.20
CA TRP A 38 -17.08 -0.87 -29.06
C TRP A 38 -16.27 -1.68 -28.04
N SER A 39 -15.25 -1.04 -27.47
CA SER A 39 -14.48 -1.60 -26.35
C SER A 39 -14.94 -0.94 -25.06
N ALA A 40 -15.63 -1.71 -24.20
CA ALA A 40 -16.02 -1.24 -22.88
C ALA A 40 -14.85 -1.41 -21.91
N VAL A 41 -14.32 -0.31 -21.39
CA VAL A 41 -13.34 -0.35 -20.29
C VAL A 41 -14.10 -0.08 -18.98
N PRO A 42 -14.25 -1.07 -18.09
CA PRO A 42 -14.94 -0.87 -16.82
C PRO A 42 -14.22 0.17 -15.95
N ARG A 43 -14.93 1.21 -15.50
CA ARG A 43 -14.41 2.24 -14.56
C ARG A 43 -13.84 1.63 -13.27
N VAL A 44 -14.36 0.48 -12.86
CA VAL A 44 -13.88 -0.26 -11.69
C VAL A 44 -12.41 -0.64 -11.85
N ALA A 45 -11.99 -1.08 -13.04
CA ALA A 45 -10.58 -1.41 -13.28
C ALA A 45 -9.68 -0.16 -13.24
N LEU A 46 -10.14 0.98 -13.78
CA LEU A 46 -9.37 2.24 -13.76
C LEU A 46 -9.21 2.80 -12.34
N ASN A 47 -10.26 2.82 -11.54
CA ASN A 47 -10.22 3.37 -10.19
C ASN A 47 -9.59 2.40 -9.17
N MET A 48 -9.73 1.09 -9.36
CA MET A 48 -9.10 0.11 -8.47
C MET A 48 -7.58 0.17 -8.55
N VAL A 49 -6.99 0.42 -9.73
CA VAL A 49 -5.54 0.55 -9.86
C VAL A 49 -5.02 1.77 -9.10
N THR A 50 -5.68 2.92 -9.23
CA THR A 50 -5.28 4.13 -8.48
C THR A 50 -5.50 3.96 -6.97
N ALA A 51 -6.62 3.36 -6.55
CA ALA A 51 -6.90 3.12 -5.14
C ALA A 51 -5.96 2.08 -4.51
N ALA A 52 -5.65 1.00 -5.22
CA ALA A 52 -4.71 -0.02 -4.76
C ALA A 52 -3.30 0.55 -4.62
N LEU A 53 -2.85 1.38 -5.57
CA LEU A 53 -1.55 2.05 -5.48
C LEU A 53 -1.49 3.03 -4.30
N VAL A 54 -2.56 3.79 -4.06
CA VAL A 54 -2.65 4.69 -2.89
C VAL A 54 -2.63 3.89 -1.58
N ALA A 55 -3.35 2.77 -1.50
CA ALA A 55 -3.33 1.91 -0.32
C ALA A 55 -1.94 1.32 -0.06
N GLN A 56 -1.30 0.76 -1.10
CA GLN A 56 0.05 0.20 -1.02
C GLN A 56 1.08 1.26 -0.61
N SER A 57 1.02 2.47 -1.17
CA SER A 57 1.93 3.55 -0.79
C SER A 57 1.70 4.05 0.64
N ALA A 58 0.45 4.15 1.10
CA ALA A 58 0.15 4.51 2.48
C ALA A 58 0.62 3.44 3.48
N GLU A 59 0.48 2.16 3.15
CA GLU A 59 1.00 1.04 3.96
C GLU A 59 2.52 1.03 4.00
N ALA A 60 3.19 1.22 2.85
CA ALA A 60 4.65 1.32 2.79
C ALA A 60 5.18 2.49 3.63
N LEU A 61 4.56 3.67 3.53
CA LEU A 61 4.91 4.83 4.36
C LEU A 61 4.69 4.58 5.85
N ARG A 62 3.63 3.86 6.22
CA ARG A 62 3.38 3.48 7.61
C ARG A 62 4.45 2.50 8.11
N GLY A 63 4.83 1.51 7.31
CA GLY A 63 5.92 0.58 7.60
C GLY A 63 7.25 1.30 7.83
N LEU A 64 7.63 2.21 6.93
CA LEU A 64 8.86 3.02 7.09
C LEU A 64 8.84 3.89 8.35
N ASN A 65 7.68 4.42 8.74
CA ASN A 65 7.55 5.18 9.98
C ASN A 65 7.73 4.30 11.22
N TYR A 66 7.20 3.07 11.21
CA TYR A 66 7.46 2.11 12.29
C TYR A 66 8.92 1.73 12.36
N ASP A 67 9.56 1.43 11.23
CA ASP A 67 11.01 1.14 11.19
C ASP A 67 11.82 2.30 11.78
N LYS A 68 11.51 3.54 11.41
CA LYS A 68 12.20 4.71 11.98
C LYS A 68 12.07 4.77 13.50
N GLN A 69 10.87 4.56 14.05
CA GLN A 69 10.64 4.56 15.50
C GLN A 69 11.36 3.40 16.18
N ASN A 70 11.25 2.20 15.60
CA ASN A 70 11.92 0.99 16.08
C ASN A 70 13.44 1.19 16.14
N TRP A 71 14.05 1.74 15.08
CA TRP A 71 15.49 2.02 15.05
C TRP A 71 15.90 3.04 16.13
N GLN A 72 15.11 4.10 16.35
CA GLN A 72 15.38 5.04 17.43
C GLN A 72 15.36 4.35 18.80
N LEU A 73 14.36 3.51 19.05
CA LEU A 73 14.27 2.74 20.30
C LEU A 73 15.46 1.77 20.44
N LEU A 74 15.80 1.05 19.37
CA LEU A 74 16.86 0.05 19.37
C LEU A 74 18.24 0.64 19.70
N PHE A 75 18.54 1.83 19.18
CA PHE A 75 19.85 2.47 19.37
C PHE A 75 19.97 3.34 20.61
N SER A 76 18.88 3.83 21.20
CA SER A 76 18.95 4.88 22.23
C SER A 76 18.28 4.55 23.57
N ALA A 77 17.43 3.53 23.64
CA ALA A 77 16.80 3.16 24.90
C ALA A 77 17.77 2.54 25.90
N ASN A 78 17.51 2.70 27.19
CA ASN A 78 18.35 2.19 28.29
C ASN A 78 17.85 0.86 28.87
N GLY A 79 16.98 0.14 28.17
CA GLY A 79 16.35 -1.08 28.68
C GLY A 79 15.66 -1.88 27.58
N ASN A 80 14.66 -2.67 27.98
CA ASN A 80 13.80 -3.35 27.02
C ASN A 80 12.93 -2.36 26.25
N ILE A 81 12.76 -2.66 24.98
CA ILE A 81 11.93 -1.93 24.03
C ILE A 81 10.90 -2.88 23.43
N THR A 82 9.80 -2.31 22.94
CA THR A 82 8.82 -3.02 22.12
C THR A 82 8.95 -2.50 20.70
N VAL A 83 9.31 -3.39 19.78
CA VAL A 83 9.43 -3.15 18.35
C VAL A 83 8.11 -3.56 17.70
N ARG A 84 7.53 -2.68 16.87
CA ARG A 84 6.29 -2.95 16.14
C ARG A 84 6.58 -3.14 14.66
N LEU A 85 6.23 -4.31 14.12
CA LEU A 85 6.45 -4.63 12.72
C LEU A 85 5.32 -4.05 11.83
N PRO A 86 5.55 -3.92 10.51
CA PRO A 86 4.54 -3.39 9.58
C PRO A 86 3.21 -4.17 9.55
N ASP A 87 3.22 -5.45 9.96
CA ASP A 87 2.05 -6.31 10.10
C ASP A 87 1.32 -6.13 11.46
N ASN A 88 1.71 -5.14 12.25
CA ASN A 88 1.27 -4.87 13.63
C ASN A 88 1.65 -5.93 14.67
N SER A 89 2.46 -6.92 14.32
CA SER A 89 3.03 -7.79 15.33
C SER A 89 4.05 -7.03 16.18
N GLU A 90 4.21 -7.46 17.43
CA GLU A 90 5.10 -6.81 18.40
C GLU A 90 6.12 -7.81 18.93
N PHE A 91 7.36 -7.34 19.07
CA PHE A 91 8.44 -8.08 19.71
C PHE A 91 9.03 -7.23 20.83
N THR A 92 9.17 -7.80 22.02
CA THR A 92 9.77 -7.11 23.17
C THR A 92 11.10 -7.73 23.54
N GLY A 93 12.14 -6.91 23.67
CA GLY A 93 13.49 -7.35 24.01
C GLY A 93 14.42 -6.20 24.36
N PRO A 94 15.64 -6.48 24.82
CA PRO A 94 16.61 -5.44 25.18
C PRO A 94 17.01 -4.61 23.96
N SER A 95 17.12 -3.30 24.13
CA SER A 95 17.75 -2.42 23.15
C SER A 95 19.24 -2.73 22.97
N TRP A 96 19.80 -2.37 21.83
CA TRP A 96 21.23 -2.57 21.58
C TRP A 96 22.10 -1.72 22.48
N LYS A 97 21.66 -0.49 22.80
CA LYS A 97 22.35 0.34 23.79
C LYS A 97 22.40 -0.33 25.15
N TYR A 98 21.28 -0.87 25.64
CA TYR A 98 21.26 -1.63 26.88
C TYR A 98 22.22 -2.81 26.84
N LEU A 99 22.23 -3.60 25.78
CA LEU A 99 23.16 -4.73 25.64
C LEU A 99 24.63 -4.27 25.64
N ALA A 100 24.97 -3.21 24.91
CA ALA A 100 26.32 -2.67 24.83
C ALA A 100 26.82 -2.16 26.19
N ASP A 101 25.98 -1.38 26.90
CA ASP A 101 26.32 -0.81 28.20
C ASP A 101 26.55 -1.89 29.27
N ASN A 102 25.71 -2.94 29.29
CA ASN A 102 25.85 -4.04 30.26
C ASN A 102 26.99 -5.01 29.88
N MET A 103 27.21 -5.29 28.59
CA MET A 103 28.28 -6.17 28.13
C MET A 103 29.68 -5.59 28.40
N ALA A 104 29.83 -4.26 28.35
CA ALA A 104 31.09 -3.58 28.68
C ALA A 104 31.55 -3.81 30.13
N THR A 105 30.66 -4.24 31.02
CA THR A 105 30.94 -4.43 32.45
C THR A 105 31.06 -5.90 32.87
N LYS A 106 30.99 -6.85 31.92
CA LYS A 106 31.14 -8.27 32.21
C LYS A 106 32.60 -8.67 32.46
N SER A 107 32.86 -9.35 33.58
CA SER A 107 34.07 -10.13 33.83
C SER A 107 33.74 -11.61 33.62
N ASP A 108 34.60 -12.35 32.91
CA ASP A 108 34.49 -13.81 32.75
C ASP A 108 33.16 -14.33 32.16
N GLY A 109 32.46 -13.51 31.36
CA GLY A 109 31.23 -13.88 30.68
C GLY A 109 29.94 -13.75 31.50
N ALA A 110 30.04 -13.48 32.80
CA ALA A 110 28.88 -13.30 33.69
C ALA A 110 28.44 -11.83 33.74
N VAL A 111 27.12 -11.59 33.75
CA VAL A 111 26.56 -10.26 34.02
C VAL A 111 26.60 -10.03 35.53
N PRO A 112 27.06 -8.86 36.03
CA PRO A 112 26.97 -8.54 37.45
C PRO A 112 25.51 -8.60 37.98
N VAL A 113 25.32 -9.06 39.22
CA VAL A 113 23.99 -9.24 39.84
C VAL A 113 23.16 -7.95 39.94
N ASN A 114 23.82 -6.80 39.98
CA ASN A 114 23.15 -5.48 39.99
C ASN A 114 22.60 -5.07 38.61
N GLN A 115 22.83 -5.87 37.57
CA GLN A 115 22.33 -5.70 36.20
C GLN A 115 21.36 -6.82 35.79
N GLY A 116 20.89 -7.63 36.74
CA GLY A 116 19.89 -8.69 36.51
C GLY A 116 20.46 -10.04 36.05
N GLY A 117 21.73 -10.32 36.35
CA GLY A 117 22.35 -11.65 36.22
C GLY A 117 21.99 -12.62 37.35
#